data_AF-A0A7X4ET36-F1
#
_entry.id   AF-A0A7X4ET36-F1
#
_cell.length_a   1.000
_cell.length_b   1.000
_cell.length_c   1.000
_cell.angle_alpha   90.00
_cell.angle_beta   90.00
_cell.angle_gamma   90.00
#
_symmetry.space_group_name_H-M   'P 1'
#
loop_
_entity.id
_entity.type
_entity.pdbx_description
1 polymer ?
#
loop_
_entity_poly.entity_id
_entity_poly.type
_entity_poly.pdbx_seq_one_letter_code
_entity_poly.pdbx_strand_id
1 'polypeptide(L)'
;MTGRIGRWNLGVIDIRQAAFEDVDATNLFVGRAVVNVLDESNLGVIVTDGDPHTNLDNTVVGADFRYLNTRLPGRRTAEGDAWF
;
A
#
# COMPACT_ATOMS: atom_id res chain seq x y z
N MET A 1 -9.19 -5.47 -6.55
CA MET A 1 -9.15 -4.75 -7.85
C MET A 1 -7.84 -3.98 -7.95
N THR A 2 -7.24 -3.91 -9.15
CA THR A 2 -6.03 -3.09 -9.39
C THR A 2 -6.14 -2.38 -10.74
N GLY A 3 -5.45 -1.25 -10.88
CA GLY A 3 -5.45 -0.46 -12.11
C GLY A 3 -4.27 0.49 -12.21
N ARG A 4 -3.94 0.91 -13.44
CA ARG A 4 -2.88 1.89 -13.73
C ARG A 4 -3.46 3.05 -14.53
N ILE A 5 -3.20 4.28 -14.08
CA ILE A 5 -3.63 5.51 -14.76
C ILE A 5 -2.43 6.46 -14.84
N GLY A 6 -1.85 6.57 -16.04
CA GLY A 6 -0.61 7.32 -16.26
C GLY A 6 0.51 6.81 -15.34
N ARG A 7 1.03 7.71 -14.48
CA ARG A 7 2.09 7.40 -13.49
C ARG A 7 1.58 6.74 -12.20
N TRP A 8 0.27 6.56 -12.06
CA TRP A 8 -0.35 6.01 -10.84
C TRP A 8 -0.67 4.53 -10.98
N ASN A 9 -0.45 3.77 -9.91
CA ASN A 9 -0.92 2.42 -9.71
C ASN A 9 -1.82 2.40 -8.48
N LEU A 10 -3.02 1.86 -8.61
CA LEU A 10 -4.01 1.81 -7.56
C LEU A 10 -4.40 0.35 -7.31
N GLY A 11 -4.58 -0.01 -6.05
CA GLY A 11 -5.05 -1.30 -5.62
C GLY A 11 -6.05 -1.15 -4.47
N VAL A 12 -7.15 -1.89 -4.55
CA VAL A 12 -8.17 -1.94 -3.51
C VAL A 12 -8.57 -3.38 -3.28
N ILE A 13 -8.65 -3.80 -2.03
CA ILE A 13 -9.20 -5.09 -1.61
C ILE A 13 -10.25 -4.79 -0.54
N ASP A 14 -11.39 -5.45 -0.65
CA ASP A 14 -12.44 -5.44 0.36
C ASP A 14 -12.92 -6.89 0.55
N ILE A 15 -12.94 -7.34 1.80
CA ILE A 15 -13.28 -8.71 2.18
C ILE A 15 -14.31 -8.64 3.29
N ARG A 16 -15.44 -9.32 3.10
CA ARG A 16 -16.39 -9.54 4.18
C ARG A 16 -16.06 -10.83 4.91
N GLN A 17 -15.76 -10.71 6.20
CA GLN A 17 -15.58 -11.84 7.09
C GLN A 17 -16.92 -12.20 7.73
N ALA A 18 -17.22 -13.50 7.78
CA ALA A 18 -18.39 -13.99 8.52
C ALA A 18 -18.16 -13.86 10.03
N ALA A 19 -19.25 -13.73 10.78
CA ALA A 19 -19.20 -13.79 12.23
C ALA A 19 -18.63 -15.15 12.68
N PHE A 20 -17.87 -15.14 13.77
CA PHE A 20 -17.29 -16.34 14.36
C PHE A 20 -17.22 -16.18 15.88
N GLU A 21 -17.82 -17.12 16.61
CA GLU A 21 -17.99 -17.03 18.07
C GLU A 21 -18.64 -15.70 18.48
N ASP A 22 -18.01 -14.93 19.38
CA ASP A 22 -18.50 -13.64 19.87
C ASP A 22 -18.07 -12.46 18.97
N VAL A 23 -17.42 -12.72 17.83
CA VAL A 23 -16.97 -11.70 16.87
C VAL A 23 -18.00 -11.53 15.76
N ASP A 24 -18.44 -10.29 15.55
CA ASP A 24 -19.42 -9.93 14.54
C ASP A 24 -18.86 -10.04 13.11
N ALA A 25 -19.76 -10.16 12.13
CA ALA A 25 -19.37 -10.11 10.73
C ALA A 25 -18.86 -8.70 10.39
N THR A 26 -17.61 -8.61 9.93
CA THR A 26 -16.94 -7.33 9.65
C THR A 26 -16.42 -7.26 8.21
N ASN A 27 -16.15 -6.05 7.73
CA ASN A 27 -15.48 -5.83 6.46
C ASN A 27 -14.02 -5.44 6.72
N LEU A 28 -13.12 -6.02 5.94
CA LEU A 28 -11.69 -5.70 5.95
C LEU A 28 -11.34 -5.00 4.65
N PHE A 29 -10.85 -3.78 4.76
CA PHE A 29 -10.52 -2.93 3.62
C PHE A 29 -9.02 -2.68 3.55
N VAL A 30 -8.46 -2.72 2.34
CA VAL A 30 -7.10 -2.29 2.03
C VAL A 30 -7.13 -1.42 0.79
N GLY A 31 -6.65 -0.19 0.90
CA GLY A 31 -6.43 0.72 -0.23
C GLY A 31 -4.96 1.07 -0.34
N ARG A 32 -4.37 0.94 -1.54
CA ARG A 32 -2.98 1.35 -1.83
C ARG A 32 -2.90 2.16 -3.10
N ALA A 33 -2.16 3.26 -3.04
CA ALA A 33 -1.84 4.09 -4.19
C ALA A 33 -0.32 4.26 -4.29
N VAL A 34 0.23 4.09 -5.48
CA VAL A 34 1.65 4.29 -5.77
C VAL A 34 1.77 5.21 -6.98
N VAL A 35 2.67 6.19 -6.90
CA VAL A 35 2.97 7.10 -7.99
C VAL A 35 4.44 7.01 -8.35
N ASN A 36 4.74 6.86 -9.64
CA ASN A 36 6.11 7.00 -10.14
C ASN A 36 6.52 8.48 -10.01
N VAL A 37 7.64 8.71 -9.33
CA VAL A 37 8.24 10.03 -9.10
C VAL A 37 9.72 9.97 -9.48
N LEU A 38 10.31 11.13 -9.78
CA LEU A 38 11.62 11.14 -10.45
C LEU A 38 11.54 10.29 -11.73
N ASP A 39 12.68 9.79 -12.21
CA ASP A 39 12.69 8.98 -13.44
C ASP A 39 12.49 7.48 -13.19
N GLU A 40 12.93 6.99 -12.03
CA GLU A 40 12.99 5.54 -11.73
C GLU A 40 12.47 5.21 -10.32
N SER A 41 11.96 6.21 -9.60
CA SER A 41 11.57 6.10 -8.19
C SER A 41 10.04 6.06 -8.02
N ASN A 42 9.57 5.70 -6.83
CA ASN A 42 8.14 5.71 -6.54
C ASN A 42 7.84 6.11 -5.09
N LEU A 43 6.64 6.66 -4.89
CA LEU A 43 6.07 6.99 -3.60
C LEU A 43 4.74 6.23 -3.45
N GLY A 44 4.57 5.51 -2.36
CA GLY A 44 3.39 4.73 -2.02
C GLY A 44 2.71 5.21 -0.75
N VAL A 45 1.39 5.09 -0.70
CA VAL A 45 0.57 5.24 0.51
C VAL A 45 -0.37 4.04 0.60
N ILE A 46 -0.61 3.58 1.82
CA ILE A 46 -1.54 2.48 2.11
C ILE A 46 -2.42 2.85 3.31
N VAL A 47 -3.68 2.45 3.22
CA VAL A 47 -4.64 2.48 4.32
C VAL A 47 -5.25 1.09 4.47
N THR A 48 -5.39 0.64 5.71
CA THR A 48 -6.10 -0.58 6.05
C THR A 48 -7.13 -0.27 7.11
N ASP A 49 -8.30 -0.88 7.02
CA ASP A 49 -9.41 -0.68 7.94
C ASP A 49 -10.11 -2.01 8.26
N GLY A 50 -10.47 -2.19 9.53
CA GLY A 50 -11.16 -3.36 10.07
C GLY A 50 -10.31 -4.19 11.05
N ASP A 51 -11.00 -4.89 11.96
CA ASP A 51 -10.42 -5.84 12.91
C ASP A 51 -11.17 -7.17 12.81
N PRO A 52 -10.54 -8.27 12.33
CA PRO A 52 -11.20 -9.57 12.22
C PRO A 52 -11.18 -10.40 13.52
N HIS A 53 -10.52 -9.91 14.57
CA HIS A 53 -10.32 -10.63 15.83
C HIS A 53 -11.16 -10.11 16.98
N THR A 54 -11.63 -8.87 16.88
CA THR A 54 -12.43 -8.20 17.93
C THR A 54 -13.60 -7.44 17.32
N ASN A 55 -14.50 -6.95 18.17
CA ASN A 55 -15.59 -6.04 17.75
C ASN A 55 -15.19 -4.56 17.91
N LEU A 56 -13.91 -4.25 17.68
CA LEU A 56 -13.38 -2.88 17.69
C LEU A 56 -13.05 -2.43 16.27
N ASP A 57 -12.97 -1.13 16.09
CA ASP A 57 -12.51 -0.53 14.84
C ASP A 57 -10.98 -0.35 14.88
N ASN A 58 -10.30 -0.73 13.80
CA ASN A 58 -8.87 -0.51 13.64
C ASN A 58 -8.57 0.05 12.26
N THR A 59 -7.92 1.22 12.22
CA THR A 59 -7.47 1.84 10.98
C THR A 59 -5.98 2.13 11.06
N VAL A 60 -5.22 1.68 10.06
CA VAL A 60 -3.77 1.92 9.96
C VAL A 60 -3.48 2.63 8.65
N VAL A 61 -2.60 3.63 8.71
CA VAL A 61 -2.10 4.35 7.54
C VAL A 61 -0.59 4.24 7.52
N GLY A 62 -0.03 3.92 6.37
CA GLY A 62 1.42 3.88 6.15
C GLY A 62 1.81 4.51 4.83
N ALA A 63 3.08 4.82 4.68
CA ALA A 63 3.64 5.23 3.39
C ALA A 63 5.07 4.72 3.20
N ASP A 64 5.47 4.68 1.94
CA ASP A 64 6.78 4.17 1.54
C ASP A 64 7.33 4.96 0.36
N PHE A 65 8.65 5.04 0.28
CA PHE A 65 9.37 5.64 -0.82
C PHE A 65 10.52 4.75 -1.25
N ARG A 66 10.63 4.52 -2.56
CA ARG A 66 11.74 3.80 -3.17
C ARG A 66 12.49 4.76 -4.09
N TYR A 67 13.77 4.95 -3.81
CA TYR A 67 14.71 5.61 -4.70
C TYR A 67 15.42 4.61 -5.61
N LEU A 68 15.50 4.93 -6.89
CA LEU A 68 16.37 4.22 -7.84
C LEU A 68 16.99 5.22 -8.82
N ASN A 69 18.27 5.00 -9.14
CA ASN A 69 18.97 5.71 -10.20
C ASN A 69 20.01 4.79 -10.85
N THR A 70 19.74 4.35 -12.07
CA THR A 70 20.64 3.46 -12.84
C THR A 70 21.58 4.22 -13.79
N ARG A 71 21.49 5.56 -13.81
CA ARG A 71 22.17 6.42 -14.79
C ARG A 71 23.40 7.12 -14.21
N LEU A 72 24.01 6.54 -13.17
CA LEU A 72 25.23 7.09 -12.61
C LEU A 72 26.44 6.83 -13.54
N PRO A 73 27.46 7.71 -13.54
CA PRO A 73 28.64 7.54 -14.37
C PRO A 73 29.29 6.16 -14.18
N GLY A 74 29.71 5.54 -15.28
CA GLY A 74 30.27 4.19 -15.26
C GLY A 74 29.24 3.08 -15.14
N ARG A 75 27.97 3.32 -15.52
CA ARG A 75 26.85 2.35 -15.43
C ARG A 75 26.62 1.86 -13.98
N ARG A 76 26.78 2.77 -13.03
CA ARG A 76 26.53 2.47 -11.61
C ARG A 76 25.06 2.67 -11.28
N THR A 77 24.59 1.97 -10.25
CA THR A 77 23.23 2.08 -9.73
C THR A 77 23.27 2.49 -8.26
N ALA A 78 22.35 3.35 -7.84
CA ALA A 78 22.06 3.62 -6.45
C ALA A 78 20.58 3.36 -6.17
N GLU A 79 20.30 2.73 -5.03
CA GLU A 79 18.96 2.40 -4.57
C GLU A 79 18.82 2.64 -3.07
N GLY A 80 17.59 2.80 -2.61
CA GLY A 80 17.26 2.89 -1.20
C GLY A 80 15.75 2.93 -0.98
N ASP A 81 15.31 2.43 0.18
CA ASP A 81 13.90 2.36 0.55
C ASP A 81 13.69 2.97 1.94
N ALA A 82 12.53 3.60 2.13
CA ALA A 82 12.08 4.14 3.42
C ALA A 82 10.58 3.88 3.59
N TRP A 83 10.14 3.62 4.83
CA TRP A 83 8.74 3.36 5.16
C TRP A 83 8.38 3.90 6.55
N PHE A 84 7.09 4.18 6.77
CA PHE A 84 6.51 4.53 8.06
C PHE A 84 5.11 3.96 8.23
#